data_AF-A0A183HXB6-F1
#
_entry.id   AF-A0A183HXB6-F1
#
_cell.length_a   1.000
_cell.length_b   1.000
_cell.length_c   1.000
_cell.angle_alpha   90.00
_cell.angle_beta   90.00
_cell.angle_gamma   90.00
#
_symmetry.space_group_name_H-M   'P 1'
#
loop_
_entity.id
_entity.type
_entity.pdbx_description
1 polymer ?
#
loop_
_entity_poly.entity_id
_entity_poly.type
_entity_poly.pdbx_seq_one_letter_code
_entity_poly.pdbx_strand_id
1 'polypeptide(L)'
;MSKEEYVMALISGVVQSRQLYPNICVRLLLSIDRRQTVEEAEETLKLALRYGKNNDNKTINGIVIGVEISGDPKYDARKFLPLLQKVKDDLHVIAFHLAEV
;
A
#
# COMPACT_ATOMS: atom_id res chain seq x y z
N MET A 1 6.03 16.20 -5.49
CA MET A 1 5.83 15.38 -4.28
C MET A 1 6.22 13.96 -4.63
N SER A 2 7.09 13.34 -3.85
CA SER A 2 7.47 11.94 -4.02
C SER A 2 6.39 11.00 -3.45
N LYS A 3 6.43 9.71 -3.83
CA LYS A 3 5.55 8.69 -3.23
C LYS A 3 5.75 8.60 -1.71
N GLU A 4 6.99 8.74 -1.23
CA GLU A 4 7.29 8.69 0.21
C GLU A 4 6.68 9.88 0.95
N GLU A 5 6.83 11.11 0.43
CA GLU A 5 6.22 12.32 1.01
C GLU A 5 4.70 12.18 1.10
N TYR A 6 4.08 11.65 0.04
CA TYR A 6 2.64 11.42 -0.01
C TYR A 6 2.17 10.41 1.03
N VAL A 7 2.83 9.24 1.12
CA VAL A 7 2.51 8.20 2.10
C VAL A 7 2.71 8.70 3.53
N MET A 8 3.79 9.44 3.79
CA MET A 8 4.06 10.00 5.12
C MET A 8 3.03 11.05 5.54
N ALA A 9 2.55 11.88 4.61
CA ALA A 9 1.47 12.82 4.88
C ALA A 9 0.18 12.09 5.29
N LEU A 10 -0.18 11.01 4.59
CA LEU A 10 -1.34 10.18 4.94
C LEU A 10 -1.19 9.49 6.30
N ILE A 11 -0.03 8.86 6.56
CA ILE A 11 0.27 8.23 7.84
C ILE A 11 0.16 9.25 8.98
N SER A 12 0.69 10.46 8.79
CA SER A 12 0.62 11.55 9.78
C SER A 12 -0.83 11.95 10.06
N GLY A 13 -1.65 12.07 9.02
CA GLY A 13 -3.08 12.33 9.15
C GLY A 13 -3.80 11.23 9.94
N VAL A 14 -3.50 9.96 9.67
CA VAL A 14 -4.06 8.82 10.42
C VAL A 14 -3.66 8.89 11.90
N VAL A 15 -2.40 9.17 12.20
CA VAL A 15 -1.90 9.29 13.59
C VAL A 15 -2.65 10.39 14.34
N GLN A 16 -2.82 11.57 13.74
CA GLN A 16 -3.56 12.68 14.34
C GLN A 16 -5.05 12.33 14.53
N SER A 17 -5.66 11.68 13.54
CA SER A 17 -7.08 11.31 13.57
C SER A 17 -7.44 10.36 14.72
N ARG A 18 -6.50 9.51 15.17
CA ARG A 18 -6.73 8.58 16.30
C ARG A 18 -7.07 9.29 17.61
N GLN A 19 -6.57 10.52 17.81
CA GLN A 19 -6.88 11.31 19.00
C GLN A 19 -8.27 11.95 18.92
N LEU A 20 -8.67 12.36 17.70
CA LEU A 20 -9.95 13.03 17.46
C LEU A 20 -11.11 12.02 17.36
N TYR A 21 -10.85 10.83 16.83
CA TYR A 21 -11.85 9.80 16.53
C TYR A 21 -11.37 8.42 17.02
N PRO A 22 -11.25 8.20 18.34
CA PRO A 22 -10.64 6.99 18.90
C PRO A 22 -11.38 5.69 18.55
N ASN A 23 -12.64 5.77 18.15
CA ASN A 23 -13.46 4.61 17.79
C ASN A 23 -13.34 4.21 16.30
N ILE A 24 -12.64 5.00 15.47
CA ILE A 24 -12.44 4.67 14.06
C ILE A 24 -11.07 4.01 13.87
N CYS A 25 -11.07 2.77 13.41
CA CYS A 25 -9.85 2.03 13.11
C CYS A 25 -9.49 2.20 11.63
N VAL A 26 -8.46 3.00 11.34
CA VAL A 26 -7.99 3.24 9.96
C VAL A 26 -6.77 2.38 9.64
N ARG A 27 -6.77 1.80 8.43
CA ARG A 27 -5.65 1.06 7.83
C ARG A 27 -5.50 1.48 6.37
N LEU A 28 -4.28 1.37 5.85
CA LEU A 28 -3.93 1.76 4.49
C LEU A 28 -3.46 0.54 3.68
N LEU A 29 -3.97 0.44 2.46
CA LEU A 29 -3.39 -0.35 1.38
C LEU A 29 -2.81 0.63 0.37
N LEU A 30 -1.57 0.42 -0.07
CA LEU A 30 -0.97 1.26 -1.11
C LEU A 30 -1.35 0.72 -2.49
N SER A 31 -1.98 1.57 -3.29
CA SER A 31 -2.44 1.23 -4.64
C SER A 31 -1.28 1.16 -5.64
N ILE A 32 -1.23 0.08 -6.41
CA ILE A 32 -0.43 -0.05 -7.63
C ILE A 32 -1.38 0.11 -8.82
N ASP A 33 -1.15 1.15 -9.61
CA ASP A 33 -1.97 1.44 -10.78
C ASP A 33 -1.54 0.56 -11.96
N ARG A 34 -2.48 -0.13 -12.61
CA ARG A 34 -2.22 -0.99 -13.79
C ARG A 34 -1.44 -0.30 -14.92
N ARG A 35 -1.48 1.03 -15.02
CA ARG A 35 -0.74 1.81 -16.01
C ARG A 35 0.76 1.92 -15.71
N GLN A 36 1.17 1.76 -14.46
CA GLN A 36 2.55 1.94 -14.01
C GLN A 36 3.51 0.89 -14.58
N THR A 37 4.80 1.22 -14.63
CA THR A 37 5.86 0.26 -14.91
C THR A 37 6.11 -0.67 -13.72
N VAL A 38 6.87 -1.75 -13.93
CA VAL A 38 7.23 -2.68 -12.85
C VAL A 38 8.12 -1.99 -11.81
N GLU A 39 8.99 -1.09 -12.25
CA GLU A 39 9.87 -0.29 -11.39
C GLU A 39 9.06 0.65 -10.49
N GLU A 40 8.05 1.32 -11.06
CA GLU A 40 7.14 2.17 -10.29
C GLU A 40 6.32 1.38 -9.27
N ALA A 41 5.89 0.17 -9.61
CA ALA A 41 5.21 -0.72 -8.68
C ALA A 41 6.14 -1.21 -7.55
N GLU A 42 7.41 -1.46 -7.87
CA GLU A 42 8.43 -1.86 -6.88
C GLU A 42 8.69 -0.77 -5.85
N GLU A 43 8.71 0.50 -6.25
CA GLU A 43 8.78 1.63 -5.31
C GLU A 43 7.61 1.62 -4.31
N THR A 44 6.39 1.38 -4.79
CA THR A 44 5.20 1.30 -3.93
C THR A 44 5.31 0.13 -2.94
N LEU A 45 5.80 -1.02 -3.39
CA LEU A 45 6.02 -2.17 -2.50
C LEU A 45 7.10 -1.91 -1.46
N LYS A 46 8.20 -1.25 -1.83
CA LYS A 46 9.25 -0.86 -0.88
C LYS A 46 8.68 0.03 0.23
N LEU A 47 7.80 0.97 -0.11
CA LEU A 47 7.11 1.79 0.88
C LEU A 47 6.14 0.98 1.74
N ALA A 48 5.38 0.06 1.14
CA ALA A 48 4.46 -0.82 1.88
C ALA A 48 5.19 -1.72 2.88
N LEU A 49 6.36 -2.25 2.52
CA LEU A 49 7.21 -3.03 3.41
C LEU A 49 7.83 -2.16 4.51
N ARG A 50 8.39 -1.00 4.15
CA ARG A 50 9.04 -0.07 5.09
C ARG A 50 8.09 0.45 6.17
N TYR A 51 6.86 0.78 5.80
CA TYR A 51 5.84 1.31 6.72
C TYR A 51 4.82 0.26 7.17
N GLY A 52 5.05 -1.00 6.78
CA GLY A 52 4.15 -2.12 7.04
C GLY A 52 4.07 -2.53 8.50
N LYS A 53 3.31 -3.60 8.75
CA LYS A 53 3.24 -4.24 10.06
C LYS A 53 4.57 -4.94 10.35
N ASN A 54 5.12 -4.70 11.54
CA ASN A 54 6.48 -5.00 12.01
C ASN A 54 7.51 -3.86 11.83
N ASN A 55 7.06 -2.61 11.62
CA ASN A 55 7.99 -1.49 11.76
C ASN A 55 8.30 -1.21 13.25
N ASP A 56 9.51 -0.72 13.52
CA ASP A 56 9.98 -0.43 14.89
C ASP A 56 9.26 0.75 15.55
N ASN A 57 8.61 1.60 14.74
CA ASN A 57 7.92 2.78 15.21
C ASN A 57 6.48 2.44 15.64
N LYS A 58 6.31 2.15 16.93
CA LYS A 58 5.02 1.79 17.55
C LYS A 58 3.87 2.74 17.21
N THR A 59 4.13 4.02 16.95
CA THR A 59 3.10 5.00 16.59
C THR A 59 2.46 4.69 15.23
N ILE A 60 3.27 4.28 14.26
CA ILE A 60 2.83 4.04 12.88
C ILE A 60 2.73 2.55 12.53
N ASN A 61 3.25 1.67 13.38
CA ASN A 61 3.20 0.23 13.19
C ASN A 61 1.77 -0.26 12.92
N GLY A 62 1.63 -1.00 11.82
CA GLY A 62 0.34 -1.54 11.39
C GLY A 62 -0.65 -0.52 10.85
N ILE A 63 -0.25 0.71 10.51
CA ILE A 63 -1.11 1.63 9.73
C ILE A 63 -1.18 1.14 8.27
N VAL A 64 -0.03 0.93 7.62
CA VAL A 64 0.03 0.30 6.30
C VAL A 64 0.02 -1.21 6.51
N ILE A 65 -0.88 -1.92 5.84
CA ILE A 65 -1.07 -3.37 6.01
C ILE A 65 -0.87 -4.15 4.71
N GLY A 66 -0.64 -3.48 3.59
CA GLY A 66 -0.54 -4.18 2.33
C GLY A 66 -0.62 -3.28 1.13
N VAL A 67 -0.90 -3.91 -0.01
CA VAL A 67 -1.09 -3.25 -1.29
C VAL A 67 -2.35 -3.75 -1.98
N GLU A 68 -2.80 -2.97 -2.95
CA GLU A 68 -3.86 -3.37 -3.85
C GLU A 68 -3.50 -3.04 -5.31
N ILE A 69 -4.05 -3.79 -6.26
CA ILE A 69 -3.87 -3.55 -7.68
C ILE A 69 -5.20 -3.12 -8.31
N SER A 70 -5.25 -1.89 -8.81
CA SER A 70 -6.44 -1.22 -9.39
C SER A 70 -6.07 -0.34 -10.60
N GLY A 71 -6.80 0.74 -10.86
CA GLY A 71 -6.66 1.58 -12.05
C GLY A 71 -7.48 1.07 -13.23
N ASP A 72 -7.18 1.53 -14.45
CA ASP A 72 -7.98 1.18 -15.64
C ASP A 72 -7.86 -0.33 -15.98
N PRO A 73 -8.96 -1.10 -15.96
CA PRO A 73 -8.95 -2.56 -16.19
C PRO A 73 -8.57 -2.97 -17.62
N LYS A 74 -8.45 -2.02 -18.57
CA LYS A 74 -7.91 -2.29 -19.91
C LYS A 74 -6.41 -2.62 -19.90
N TYR A 75 -5.70 -2.24 -18.85
CA TYR A 75 -4.26 -2.49 -18.72
C TYR A 75 -4.00 -3.77 -17.93
N ASP A 76 -3.12 -4.63 -18.47
CA ASP A 76 -2.82 -5.93 -17.88
C ASP A 76 -1.97 -5.80 -16.60
N ALA A 77 -2.54 -6.24 -15.47
CA ALA A 77 -1.89 -6.29 -14.17
C ALA A 77 -0.87 -7.43 -14.01
N ARG A 78 -0.90 -8.46 -14.88
CA ARG A 78 -0.11 -9.69 -14.71
C ARG A 78 1.40 -9.45 -14.70
N LYS A 79 1.86 -8.35 -15.30
CA LYS A 79 3.25 -7.88 -15.25
C LYS A 79 3.79 -7.70 -13.82
N PHE A 80 2.92 -7.45 -12.84
CA PHE A 80 3.30 -7.28 -11.44
C PHE A 80 3.35 -8.60 -10.65
N LEU A 81 2.82 -9.71 -11.19
CA LEU A 81 2.78 -11.00 -10.46
C LEU A 81 4.16 -11.48 -9.99
N PRO A 82 5.23 -11.43 -10.81
CA PRO A 82 6.56 -11.88 -10.36
C PRO A 82 7.08 -11.03 -9.19
N LEU A 83 6.74 -9.74 -9.18
CA LEU A 83 7.14 -8.81 -8.15
C LEU A 83 6.35 -9.06 -6.84
N LEU A 84 5.03 -9.23 -6.94
CA LEU A 84 4.16 -9.54 -5.79
C LEU A 84 4.48 -10.91 -5.18
N GLN A 85 4.83 -11.89 -5.99
CA GLN A 85 5.22 -13.22 -5.54
C GLN A 85 6.46 -13.19 -4.63
N LYS A 86 7.39 -12.25 -4.86
CA LYS A 86 8.62 -12.12 -4.04
C LYS A 86 8.34 -11.62 -2.62
N VAL A 87 7.26 -10.88 -2.43
CA VAL A 87 6.95 -10.16 -1.18
C VAL A 87 5.66 -10.65 -0.51
N LYS A 88 5.07 -11.74 -1.02
CA LYS A 88 3.78 -12.27 -0.56
C LYS A 88 3.77 -12.64 0.93
N ASP A 89 4.92 -13.07 1.46
CA ASP A 89 5.05 -13.55 2.83
C ASP A 89 5.42 -12.40 3.79
N ASP A 90 5.89 -11.26 3.25
CA ASP A 90 6.23 -10.05 4.00
C ASP A 90 5.05 -9.08 4.14
N LEU A 91 4.12 -9.11 3.17
CA LEU A 91 2.90 -8.29 3.19
C LEU A 91 1.74 -9.06 3.84
N HIS A 92 0.96 -8.37 4.68
CA HIS A 92 -0.19 -9.00 5.32
C HIS A 92 -1.39 -9.14 4.38
N VAL A 93 -1.55 -8.21 3.45
CA VAL A 93 -2.68 -8.16 2.51
C VAL A 93 -2.18 -7.79 1.12
N ILE A 94 -2.62 -8.55 0.12
CA ILE A 94 -2.55 -8.18 -1.29
C ILE A 94 -3.96 -8.33 -1.85
N ALA A 95 -4.56 -7.22 -2.30
CA ALA A 95 -5.89 -7.20 -2.88
C ALA A 95 -5.83 -6.95 -4.39
N PHE A 96 -6.77 -7.52 -5.14
CA PHE A 96 -6.85 -7.34 -6.58
C PHE A 96 -8.25 -6.91 -6.97
N HIS A 97 -8.34 -5.86 -7.78
CA HIS A 97 -9.52 -5.62 -8.59
C HIS A 97 -9.52 -6.62 -9.77
N LEU A 98 -10.63 -7.34 -9.96
CA LEU A 98 -10.77 -8.38 -10.98
C LEU A 98 -12.16 -8.29 -11.63
N ALA A 99 -12.23 -8.58 -12.93
CA ALA A 99 -13.49 -8.66 -13.70
C ALA A 99 -14.38 -7.41 -13.58
N GLU A 100 -13.80 -6.22 -13.80
CA GLU A 100 -14.52 -4.93 -13.72
C GLU A 100 -15.24 -4.54 -15.04
N VAL A 101 -15.14 -5.37 -16.09
CA VAL A 101 -15.74 -5.17 -17.42
C VAL A 101 -16.41 -6.45 -17.89
#